data_AF-F2NWM1-F1
#
_entry.id   AF-F2NWM1-F1
#
_cell.length_a   1.000
_cell.length_b   1.000
_cell.length_c   1.000
_cell.angle_alpha   90.00
_cell.angle_beta   90.00
_cell.angle_gamma   90.00
#
_symmetry.space_group_name_H-M   'P 1'
#
loop_
_entity.id
_entity.type
_entity.pdbx_description
1 polymer ?
#
loop_
_entity_poly.entity_id
_entity_poly.type
_entity_poly.pdbx_seq_one_letter_code
_entity_poly.pdbx_strand_id
1 'polypeptide(L)'
;MKKNIFFACLIFSFVCFAKAPYFNLDAENVFVLDANSIDGKAREDVKLINETEEQIGFEVYYYDNKNASWQFYGSTYLKDFYDSEDVDSHMEYRISQIQYFAVVPTNNKAYNYRAQKIENDLCIFVMPDSEFDFKKELETAFIIDSDNIKDKFYDEIEFVNFTDDYGISFAVYASDNNKDWKRAGGVTLQEYNDSEDLDSPIEKTLHSFRYFAIVSKNGKKYNFEARKQKGDLVIFVRN
;
A
#
# COMPACT_ATOMS: atom_id res chain seq x y z
N MET A 1 -57.14 -33.78 4.67
CA MET A 1 -56.07 -32.85 4.23
C MET A 1 -54.76 -33.29 4.86
N LYS A 2 -53.80 -33.80 4.05
CA LYS A 2 -52.46 -34.19 4.52
C LYS A 2 -51.57 -32.94 4.51
N LYS A 3 -50.97 -32.58 5.65
CA LYS A 3 -49.93 -31.54 5.74
C LYS A 3 -48.57 -32.22 5.62
N ASN A 4 -47.88 -31.98 4.51
CA ASN A 4 -46.47 -32.34 4.36
C ASN A 4 -45.64 -31.30 5.12
N ILE A 5 -44.96 -31.74 6.18
CA ILE A 5 -43.95 -30.93 6.87
C ILE A 5 -42.63 -31.22 6.15
N PHE A 6 -42.16 -30.26 5.36
CA PHE A 6 -40.81 -30.26 4.80
C PHE A 6 -39.83 -29.85 5.91
N PHE A 7 -39.01 -30.79 6.37
CA PHE A 7 -37.84 -30.48 7.19
C PHE A 7 -36.69 -30.11 6.24
N ALA A 8 -36.40 -28.82 6.12
CA ALA A 8 -35.18 -28.36 5.46
C ALA A 8 -34.03 -28.45 6.46
N CYS A 9 -33.16 -29.46 6.32
CA CYS A 9 -31.86 -29.47 6.97
C CYS A 9 -30.99 -28.36 6.37
N LEU A 10 -30.80 -27.26 7.12
CA LEU A 10 -29.74 -26.30 6.86
C LEU A 10 -28.40 -26.97 7.18
N ILE A 11 -27.71 -27.44 6.14
CA ILE A 11 -26.31 -27.81 6.22
C ILE A 11 -25.52 -26.49 6.21
N PHE A 12 -25.07 -26.04 7.38
CA PHE A 12 -24.02 -25.03 7.46
C PHE A 12 -22.71 -25.69 7.06
N SER A 13 -22.32 -25.54 5.80
CA SER A 13 -20.96 -25.84 5.36
C SER A 13 -20.03 -24.78 5.93
N PHE A 14 -19.33 -25.11 7.01
CA PHE A 14 -18.12 -24.39 7.41
C PHE A 14 -17.11 -24.57 6.27
N VAL A 15 -16.80 -23.49 5.55
CA VAL A 15 -15.65 -23.47 4.66
C VAL A 15 -14.42 -23.55 5.57
N CYS A 16 -13.79 -24.73 5.64
CA CYS A 16 -12.45 -24.85 6.21
C CYS A 16 -11.53 -23.99 5.35
N PHE A 17 -11.17 -22.80 5.81
CA PHE A 17 -10.01 -22.10 5.26
C PHE A 17 -8.80 -23.00 5.51
N ALA A 18 -8.15 -23.45 4.43
CA ALA A 18 -6.92 -24.21 4.55
C ALA A 18 -5.91 -23.35 5.31
N LYS A 19 -5.33 -23.89 6.39
CA LYS A 19 -4.25 -23.22 7.11
C LYS A 19 -3.06 -23.12 6.15
N ALA A 20 -2.47 -21.93 6.02
CA ALA A 20 -1.32 -21.72 5.14
C ALA A 20 -0.18 -22.72 5.45
N PRO A 21 0.61 -23.14 4.45
CA PRO A 21 1.77 -24.00 4.67
C PRO A 21 2.71 -23.41 5.70
N TYR A 22 3.27 -24.25 6.58
CA TYR A 22 4.26 -23.81 7.56
C TYR A 22 5.52 -23.32 6.83
N PHE A 23 5.97 -22.10 7.14
CA PHE A 23 7.25 -21.58 6.66
C PHE A 23 8.37 -22.08 7.57
N ASN A 24 9.32 -22.83 7.00
CA ASN A 24 10.30 -23.62 7.75
C ASN A 24 11.76 -23.23 7.50
N LEU A 25 11.99 -22.05 6.91
CA LEU A 25 13.30 -21.40 6.93
C LEU A 25 13.37 -20.62 8.25
N ASP A 26 14.51 -20.63 8.96
CA ASP A 26 14.72 -20.03 10.29
C ASP A 26 14.54 -18.49 10.28
N ALA A 27 13.31 -18.02 10.04
CA ALA A 27 12.90 -16.63 9.98
C ALA A 27 11.76 -16.43 11.00
N GLU A 28 12.01 -15.60 12.01
CA GLU A 28 11.06 -15.39 13.11
C GLU A 28 9.93 -14.44 12.69
N ASN A 29 10.23 -13.45 11.85
CA ASN A 29 9.31 -12.38 11.45
C ASN A 29 8.87 -12.50 9.99
N VAL A 30 8.38 -13.68 9.62
CA VAL A 30 7.85 -13.95 8.27
C VAL A 30 6.37 -13.59 8.15
N PHE A 31 6.01 -12.92 7.06
CA PHE A 31 4.62 -12.74 6.66
C PHE A 31 4.23 -13.73 5.58
N VAL A 32 3.29 -14.62 5.88
CA VAL A 32 2.74 -15.59 4.91
C VAL A 32 1.39 -15.11 4.39
N LEU A 33 1.30 -14.95 3.07
CA LEU A 33 0.13 -14.47 2.35
C LEU A 33 -0.48 -15.59 1.50
N ASP A 34 -1.79 -15.78 1.60
CA ASP A 34 -2.56 -16.52 0.58
C ASP A 34 -3.06 -15.53 -0.49
N ALA A 35 -2.45 -15.53 -1.66
CA ALA A 35 -2.82 -14.69 -2.80
C ALA A 35 -4.26 -14.95 -3.29
N ASN A 36 -4.83 -16.13 -3.04
CA ASN A 36 -6.24 -16.40 -3.37
C ASN A 36 -7.21 -15.73 -2.38
N SER A 37 -6.74 -15.26 -1.23
CA SER A 37 -7.55 -14.48 -0.28
C SER A 37 -7.71 -13.01 -0.69
N ILE A 38 -6.95 -12.55 -1.69
CA ILE A 38 -7.01 -11.19 -2.22
C ILE A 38 -8.08 -11.12 -3.32
N ASP A 39 -8.90 -10.07 -3.29
CA ASP A 39 -9.93 -9.86 -4.29
C ASP A 39 -9.34 -9.68 -5.69
N GLY A 40 -9.79 -10.53 -6.62
CA GLY A 40 -9.26 -10.61 -7.98
C GLY A 40 -8.06 -11.56 -8.09
N LYS A 41 -7.32 -11.48 -9.21
CA LYS A 41 -6.15 -12.31 -9.44
C LYS A 41 -5.03 -11.51 -10.06
N ALA A 42 -3.92 -11.34 -9.34
CA ALA A 42 -2.70 -10.72 -9.85
C ALA A 42 -2.06 -11.59 -10.93
N ARG A 43 -1.39 -10.97 -11.90
CA ARG A 43 -0.93 -11.59 -13.15
C ARG A 43 0.43 -11.09 -13.63
N GLU A 44 0.85 -9.91 -13.20
CA GLU A 44 2.10 -9.28 -13.62
C GLU A 44 3.14 -9.46 -12.51
N ASP A 45 3.21 -8.52 -11.55
CA ASP A 45 4.33 -8.46 -10.62
C ASP A 45 3.94 -8.62 -9.16
N VAL A 46 4.94 -8.93 -8.32
CA VAL A 46 4.86 -8.78 -6.86
C VAL A 46 5.61 -7.51 -6.53
N LYS A 47 4.91 -6.52 -5.98
CA LYS A 47 5.46 -5.21 -5.62
C LYS A 47 5.41 -5.04 -4.11
N LEU A 48 6.51 -4.64 -3.49
CA LEU A 48 6.51 -4.22 -2.09
C LEU A 48 6.46 -2.70 -2.01
N ILE A 49 5.69 -2.17 -1.07
CA ILE A 49 5.53 -0.73 -0.82
C ILE A 49 5.90 -0.43 0.63
N ASN A 50 6.81 0.51 0.84
CA ASN A 50 7.31 0.87 2.16
C ASN A 50 6.44 1.91 2.84
N GLU A 51 5.62 1.53 3.82
CA GLU A 51 4.90 2.50 4.66
C GLU A 51 5.65 2.78 5.99
N THR A 52 6.93 2.42 6.04
CA THR A 52 7.88 2.73 7.13
C THR A 52 8.84 3.84 6.69
N GLU A 53 9.60 4.40 7.64
CA GLU A 53 10.68 5.35 7.36
C GLU A 53 12.06 4.64 7.25
N GLU A 54 12.08 3.31 7.34
CA GLU A 54 13.31 2.54 7.34
C GLU A 54 13.68 2.08 5.94
N GLN A 55 14.99 2.00 5.69
CA GLN A 55 15.54 1.27 4.56
C GLN A 55 15.55 -0.23 4.86
N ILE A 56 14.84 -1.03 4.07
CA ILE A 56 14.61 -2.45 4.40
C ILE A 56 14.72 -3.32 3.13
N GLY A 57 15.53 -4.37 3.22
CA GLY A 57 15.56 -5.43 2.23
C GLY A 57 14.57 -6.53 2.55
N PHE A 58 14.06 -7.18 1.50
CA PHE A 58 13.15 -8.32 1.61
C PHE A 58 13.58 -9.47 0.71
N GLU A 59 13.45 -10.67 1.25
CA GLU A 59 13.44 -11.90 0.47
C GLU A 59 12.00 -12.40 0.38
N VAL A 60 11.59 -12.80 -0.82
CA VAL A 60 10.26 -13.33 -1.08
C VAL A 60 10.39 -14.77 -1.52
N TYR A 61 9.51 -15.61 -1.00
CA TYR A 61 9.41 -17.02 -1.31
C TYR A 61 8.00 -17.35 -1.78
N TYR A 62 7.87 -18.42 -2.55
CA TYR A 62 6.58 -19.00 -2.88
C TYR A 62 6.51 -20.46 -2.47
N TYR A 63 5.31 -20.96 -2.21
CA TYR A 63 5.12 -22.37 -1.90
C TYR A 63 4.86 -23.16 -3.19
N ASP A 64 5.76 -24.07 -3.53
CA ASP A 64 5.56 -25.02 -4.63
C ASP A 64 4.73 -26.21 -4.14
N ASN A 65 3.43 -26.18 -4.47
CA ASN A 65 2.49 -27.24 -4.13
C ASN A 65 2.88 -28.62 -4.69
N LYS A 66 3.66 -28.70 -5.79
CA LYS A 66 4.08 -29.98 -6.36
C LYS A 66 5.18 -30.63 -5.54
N ASN A 67 6.10 -29.82 -5.04
CA ASN A 67 7.26 -30.27 -4.25
C ASN A 67 7.04 -30.13 -2.74
N ALA A 68 5.89 -29.59 -2.33
CA ALA A 68 5.51 -29.33 -0.94
C ALA A 68 6.58 -28.54 -0.17
N SER A 69 7.20 -27.54 -0.82
CA SER A 69 8.33 -26.80 -0.28
C SER A 69 8.32 -25.32 -0.66
N TRP A 70 8.91 -24.49 0.20
CA TRP A 70 9.15 -23.08 -0.08
C TRP A 70 10.35 -22.94 -1.01
N GLN A 71 10.17 -22.12 -2.04
CA GLN A 71 11.18 -21.83 -3.07
C GLN A 71 11.43 -20.33 -3.08
N PHE A 72 12.68 -19.93 -3.27
CA PHE A 72 13.03 -18.52 -3.41
C PHE A 72 12.37 -17.96 -4.66
N TYR A 73 11.61 -16.87 -4.49
CA TYR A 73 10.96 -16.15 -5.57
C TYR A 73 11.87 -15.04 -6.08
N GLY A 74 12.41 -14.21 -5.18
CA GLY A 74 13.19 -13.04 -5.52
C GLY A 74 13.49 -12.17 -4.30
N SER A 75 14.18 -11.04 -4.51
CA SER A 75 14.45 -10.07 -3.45
C SER A 75 14.24 -8.64 -3.93
N THR A 76 14.05 -7.72 -3.00
CA THR A 76 13.94 -6.28 -3.27
C THR A 76 14.45 -5.45 -2.10
N TYR A 77 14.66 -4.16 -2.31
CA TYR A 77 15.15 -3.22 -1.31
C TYR A 77 14.42 -1.89 -1.39
N LEU A 78 13.74 -1.52 -0.31
CA LEU A 78 12.99 -0.29 -0.21
C LEU A 78 13.84 0.77 0.51
N LYS A 79 13.96 1.95 -0.08
CA LYS A 79 14.86 3.03 0.36
C LYS A 79 14.15 4.08 1.20
N ASP A 80 12.99 4.54 0.74
CA ASP A 80 12.35 5.72 1.31
C ASP A 80 10.90 5.44 1.70
N PHE A 81 10.29 6.40 2.39
CA PHE A 81 8.87 6.33 2.70
C PHE A 81 8.06 6.36 1.42
N TYR A 82 7.17 5.37 1.28
CA TYR A 82 6.35 5.06 0.12
C TYR A 82 7.08 4.55 -1.13
N ASP A 83 8.39 4.34 -1.02
CA ASP A 83 9.16 3.66 -2.06
C ASP A 83 8.50 2.33 -2.42
N SER A 84 8.45 2.05 -3.71
CA SER A 84 7.82 0.85 -4.25
C SER A 84 8.73 0.19 -5.26
N GLU A 85 9.01 -1.08 -5.05
CA GLU A 85 9.92 -1.84 -5.89
C GLU A 85 9.29 -3.18 -6.23
N ASP A 86 9.47 -3.58 -7.48
CA ASP A 86 9.14 -4.92 -7.91
C ASP A 86 10.14 -5.91 -7.29
N VAL A 87 9.64 -7.11 -6.99
CA VAL A 87 10.49 -8.19 -6.51
C VAL A 87 11.25 -8.78 -7.69
N ASP A 88 12.57 -8.59 -7.72
CA ASP A 88 13.45 -9.11 -8.78
C ASP A 88 13.39 -10.65 -8.78
N SER A 89 12.69 -11.20 -9.77
CA SER A 89 12.36 -12.62 -9.86
C SER A 89 12.50 -13.14 -11.28
N HIS A 90 13.08 -14.33 -11.43
CA HIS A 90 13.03 -15.05 -12.71
C HIS A 90 11.67 -15.73 -12.98
N MET A 91 10.66 -15.50 -12.15
CA MET A 91 9.31 -16.06 -12.26
C MET A 91 8.24 -15.04 -12.70
N GLU A 92 8.66 -13.89 -13.22
CA GLU A 92 7.79 -12.92 -13.90
C GLU A 92 6.75 -13.66 -14.79
N TYR A 93 5.50 -13.21 -14.75
CA TYR A 93 4.34 -13.81 -15.46
C TYR A 93 3.81 -15.15 -14.93
N ARG A 94 4.40 -15.74 -13.88
CA ARG A 94 3.87 -16.97 -13.22
C ARG A 94 3.18 -16.71 -11.89
N ILE A 95 3.13 -15.46 -11.44
CA ILE A 95 2.44 -15.05 -10.20
C ILE A 95 1.02 -15.61 -10.11
N SER A 96 0.28 -15.62 -11.23
CA SER A 96 -1.09 -16.14 -11.27
C SER A 96 -1.22 -17.64 -10.96
N GLN A 97 -0.13 -18.39 -10.89
CA GLN A 97 -0.13 -19.82 -10.54
C GLN A 97 0.27 -20.06 -9.08
N ILE A 98 0.78 -19.03 -8.41
CA ILE A 98 1.28 -19.10 -7.04
C ILE A 98 0.13 -18.76 -6.08
N GLN A 99 -0.11 -19.64 -5.12
CA GLN A 99 -1.10 -19.41 -4.07
C GLN A 99 -0.48 -18.73 -2.86
N TYR A 100 0.64 -19.24 -2.35
CA TYR A 100 1.21 -18.74 -1.11
C TYR A 100 2.54 -18.03 -1.35
N PHE A 101 2.67 -16.84 -0.78
CA PHE A 101 3.91 -16.08 -0.68
C PHE A 101 4.35 -16.00 0.76
N ALA A 102 5.66 -15.94 0.97
CA ALA A 102 6.26 -15.59 2.26
C ALA A 102 7.22 -14.43 2.05
N VAL A 103 7.04 -13.36 2.82
CA VAL A 103 7.86 -12.15 2.79
C VAL A 103 8.70 -12.12 4.05
N VAL A 104 10.02 -12.06 3.90
CA VAL A 104 11.00 -12.13 4.97
C VAL A 104 11.83 -10.84 4.99
N PRO A 105 11.74 -10.00 6.04
CA PRO A 105 12.61 -8.84 6.17
C PRO A 105 14.04 -9.28 6.47
N THR A 106 15.02 -8.74 5.75
CA THR A 106 16.44 -9.09 5.93
C THR A 106 17.01 -8.61 7.27
N ASN A 107 16.37 -7.62 7.90
CA ASN A 107 16.75 -7.13 9.23
C ASN A 107 16.09 -7.88 10.39
N ASN A 108 15.26 -8.89 10.11
CA ASN A 108 14.53 -9.72 11.07
C ASN A 108 13.72 -8.92 12.11
N LYS A 109 13.28 -7.69 11.79
CA LYS A 109 12.32 -6.94 12.61
C LYS A 109 10.88 -7.39 12.31
N ALA A 110 9.99 -7.21 13.28
CA ALA A 110 8.56 -7.37 13.07
C ALA A 110 7.98 -6.16 12.31
N TYR A 111 7.05 -6.44 11.41
CA TYR A 111 6.27 -5.44 10.67
C TYR A 111 4.83 -5.90 10.56
N ASN A 112 3.93 -4.96 10.32
CA ASN A 112 2.57 -5.24 9.88
C ASN A 112 2.52 -5.28 8.36
N TYR A 113 1.59 -6.05 7.81
CA TYR A 113 1.44 -6.20 6.37
C TYR A 113 -0.02 -6.13 5.95
N ARG A 114 -0.27 -5.53 4.80
CA ARG A 114 -1.53 -5.66 4.06
C ARG A 114 -1.20 -5.94 2.60
N ALA A 115 -2.04 -6.71 1.93
CA ALA A 115 -1.87 -6.99 0.52
C ALA A 115 -3.17 -6.72 -0.22
N GLN A 116 -3.05 -6.27 -1.47
CA GLN A 116 -4.17 -6.13 -2.38
C GLN A 116 -3.70 -6.22 -3.82
N LYS A 117 -4.63 -6.52 -4.72
CA LYS A 117 -4.39 -6.41 -6.15
C LYS A 117 -4.59 -4.96 -6.58
N ILE A 118 -3.63 -4.40 -7.30
CA ILE A 118 -3.75 -3.08 -7.92
C ILE A 118 -3.36 -3.24 -9.38
N GLU A 119 -4.27 -2.85 -10.27
CA GLU A 119 -4.19 -3.22 -11.69
C GLU A 119 -3.94 -4.73 -11.85
N ASN A 120 -2.79 -5.17 -12.35
CA ASN A 120 -2.45 -6.59 -12.47
C ASN A 120 -1.38 -7.07 -11.46
N ASP A 121 -0.93 -6.21 -10.56
CA ASP A 121 0.11 -6.50 -9.59
C ASP A 121 -0.45 -6.97 -8.26
N LEU A 122 0.33 -7.80 -7.56
CA LEU A 122 0.15 -8.06 -6.14
C LEU A 122 0.99 -7.07 -5.35
N CYS A 123 0.32 -6.08 -4.76
CA CYS A 123 0.96 -5.06 -3.95
C CYS A 123 0.92 -5.46 -2.47
N ILE A 124 2.10 -5.57 -1.85
CA ILE A 124 2.29 -5.90 -0.44
C ILE A 124 2.85 -4.66 0.26
N PHE A 125 2.06 -4.07 1.14
CA PHE A 125 2.44 -2.89 1.90
C PHE A 125 3.06 -3.32 3.23
N VAL A 126 4.26 -2.82 3.50
CA VAL A 126 5.02 -3.05 4.72
C VAL A 126 4.80 -1.87 5.66
N MET A 127 4.27 -2.12 6.84
CA MET A 127 3.90 -1.08 7.81
C MET A 127 4.68 -1.27 9.12
N PRO A 128 4.90 -0.21 9.90
CA PRO A 128 5.50 -0.35 11.22
C PRO A 128 4.67 -1.28 12.12
N ASP A 129 5.33 -1.95 13.07
CA ASP A 129 4.69 -2.84 14.07
C ASP A 129 3.87 -2.09 15.14
N SER A 130 3.49 -0.84 14.86
CA SER A 130 2.61 -0.06 15.72
C SER A 130 1.17 -0.12 15.21
N GLU A 131 0.21 -0.10 16.14
CA GLU A 131 -1.19 0.01 15.78
C GLU A 131 -1.43 1.35 15.05
N PHE A 132 -1.86 1.24 13.81
CA PHE A 132 -2.14 2.39 12.97
C PHE A 132 -3.54 2.94 13.28
N ASP A 133 -3.57 4.07 13.99
CA ASP A 133 -4.81 4.81 14.26
C ASP A 133 -5.05 5.86 13.19
N PHE A 134 -5.84 5.46 12.20
CA PHE A 134 -6.23 6.30 11.07
C PHE A 134 -6.90 7.62 11.50
N LYS A 135 -7.76 7.55 12.53
CA LYS A 135 -8.49 8.73 13.01
C LYS A 135 -7.53 9.73 13.60
N LYS A 136 -6.59 9.25 14.42
CA LYS A 136 -5.55 10.08 15.04
C LYS A 136 -4.62 10.71 14.01
N GLU A 137 -4.20 9.99 12.97
CA GLU A 137 -3.35 10.59 11.91
C GLU A 137 -4.05 11.74 11.19
N LEU A 138 -5.36 11.62 10.93
CA LEU A 138 -6.12 12.69 10.28
C LEU A 138 -6.39 13.92 11.15
N GLU A 139 -6.23 13.85 12.48
CA GLU A 139 -6.43 15.04 13.35
C GLU A 139 -5.44 16.17 13.04
N THR A 140 -4.28 15.82 12.50
CA THR A 140 -3.24 16.78 12.09
C THR A 140 -3.22 17.05 10.59
N ALA A 141 -4.11 16.45 9.82
CA ALA A 141 -4.07 16.55 8.37
C ALA A 141 -4.43 17.94 7.86
N PHE A 142 -3.73 18.37 6.82
CA PHE A 142 -4.21 19.43 5.95
C PHE A 142 -5.11 18.85 4.87
N ILE A 143 -6.34 19.36 4.74
CA ILE A 143 -7.33 18.84 3.79
C ILE A 143 -7.44 19.79 2.60
N ILE A 144 -7.16 19.25 1.40
CA ILE A 144 -7.45 19.87 0.12
C ILE A 144 -8.81 19.37 -0.36
N ASP A 145 -9.66 20.30 -0.80
CA ASP A 145 -10.84 20.01 -1.62
C ASP A 145 -10.48 20.38 -3.06
N SER A 146 -10.25 19.36 -3.90
CA SER A 146 -9.79 19.55 -5.28
C SER A 146 -10.84 20.24 -6.15
N ASP A 147 -12.13 20.16 -5.79
CA ASP A 147 -13.20 20.89 -6.47
C ASP A 147 -13.13 22.40 -6.23
N ASN A 148 -12.47 22.85 -5.15
CA ASN A 148 -12.24 24.28 -4.89
C ASN A 148 -11.01 24.82 -5.63
N ILE A 149 -10.21 23.94 -6.24
CA ILE A 149 -9.08 24.35 -7.07
C ILE A 149 -9.62 24.69 -8.45
N LYS A 150 -9.21 25.85 -8.97
CA LYS A 150 -9.65 26.31 -10.27
C LYS A 150 -9.24 25.29 -11.33
N ASP A 151 -10.26 24.75 -12.00
CA ASP A 151 -10.17 23.67 -12.98
C ASP A 151 -9.68 22.36 -12.35
N LYS A 152 -10.39 21.26 -12.63
CA LYS A 152 -10.01 19.95 -12.10
C LYS A 152 -8.64 19.52 -12.65
N PHE A 153 -7.77 19.00 -11.79
CA PHE A 153 -6.55 18.33 -12.22
C PHE A 153 -6.90 16.96 -12.81
N TYR A 154 -6.07 16.44 -13.70
CA TYR A 154 -6.33 15.19 -14.41
C TYR A 154 -5.10 14.29 -14.56
N ASP A 155 -3.92 14.83 -14.31
CA ASP A 155 -2.65 14.12 -14.33
C ASP A 155 -2.25 13.79 -12.87
N GLU A 156 -1.07 14.24 -12.43
CA GLU A 156 -0.42 13.77 -11.21
C GLU A 156 -0.64 14.71 -10.01
N ILE A 157 -0.12 14.32 -8.85
CA ILE A 157 -0.05 15.16 -7.66
C ILE A 157 1.44 15.40 -7.38
N GLU A 158 1.89 16.64 -7.57
CA GLU A 158 3.28 17.03 -7.37
C GLU A 158 3.43 17.77 -6.03
N PHE A 159 4.51 17.52 -5.30
CA PHE A 159 4.85 18.24 -4.07
C PHE A 159 6.12 19.06 -4.28
N VAL A 160 6.09 20.32 -3.82
CA VAL A 160 7.24 21.24 -3.88
C VAL A 160 7.62 21.71 -2.49
N ASN A 161 8.87 21.53 -2.10
CA ASN A 161 9.37 21.96 -0.79
C ASN A 161 9.83 23.43 -0.83
N PHE A 162 9.15 24.31 -0.10
CA PHE A 162 9.62 25.68 0.18
C PHE A 162 9.88 25.91 1.67
N THR A 163 10.31 24.86 2.36
CA THR A 163 10.80 24.90 3.74
C THR A 163 12.32 24.76 3.76
N ASP A 164 12.93 25.11 4.89
CA ASP A 164 14.37 24.88 5.14
C ASP A 164 14.63 23.47 5.73
N ASP A 165 13.58 22.66 5.89
CA ASP A 165 13.72 21.30 6.42
C ASP A 165 14.24 20.34 5.35
N TYR A 166 15.02 19.35 5.78
CA TYR A 166 15.60 18.31 4.92
C TYR A 166 14.94 16.95 5.19
N GLY A 167 14.67 16.19 4.13
CA GLY A 167 14.14 14.82 4.22
C GLY A 167 12.76 14.76 4.90
N ILE A 168 11.82 15.59 4.45
CA ILE A 168 10.46 15.62 4.99
C ILE A 168 9.55 14.68 4.22
N SER A 169 8.86 13.79 4.91
CA SER A 169 7.93 12.85 4.29
C SER A 169 6.47 13.17 4.63
N PHE A 170 5.60 12.98 3.65
CA PHE A 170 4.16 13.17 3.78
C PHE A 170 3.42 11.91 3.35
N ALA A 171 2.45 11.49 4.17
CA ALA A 171 1.44 10.52 3.78
C ALA A 171 0.25 11.27 3.18
N VAL A 172 -0.27 10.77 2.06
CA VAL A 172 -1.46 11.32 1.40
C VAL A 172 -2.59 10.31 1.45
N TYR A 173 -3.75 10.79 1.87
CA TYR A 173 -5.00 10.06 1.87
C TYR A 173 -5.97 10.70 0.89
N ALA A 174 -6.84 9.89 0.28
CA ALA A 174 -7.86 10.36 -0.64
C ALA A 174 -9.27 9.92 -0.21
N SER A 175 -10.27 10.75 -0.49
CA SER A 175 -11.68 10.47 -0.19
C SER A 175 -12.61 11.20 -1.15
N ASP A 176 -13.75 10.60 -1.48
CA ASP A 176 -14.80 11.26 -2.28
C ASP A 176 -15.72 12.15 -1.43
N ASN A 177 -15.81 11.88 -0.12
CA ASN A 177 -16.84 12.43 0.76
C ASN A 177 -16.30 13.00 2.09
N ASN A 178 -14.98 13.06 2.25
CA ASN A 178 -14.30 13.54 3.46
C ASN A 178 -14.66 12.73 4.72
N LYS A 179 -14.92 11.43 4.57
CA LYS A 179 -15.23 10.51 5.68
C LYS A 179 -14.57 9.15 5.48
N ASP A 180 -14.75 8.58 4.29
CA ASP A 180 -14.23 7.27 3.93
C ASP A 180 -12.90 7.47 3.23
N TRP A 181 -11.85 7.62 4.04
CA TRP A 181 -10.52 7.90 3.54
C TRP A 181 -9.73 6.63 3.30
N LYS A 182 -8.88 6.66 2.27
CA LYS A 182 -7.96 5.57 1.92
C LYS A 182 -6.57 6.13 1.77
N ARG A 183 -5.56 5.36 2.14
CA ARG A 183 -4.16 5.73 1.87
C ARG A 183 -3.96 5.71 0.36
N ALA A 184 -3.52 6.84 -0.18
CA ALA A 184 -3.42 7.09 -1.60
C ALA A 184 -1.97 7.07 -2.07
N GLY A 185 -1.05 7.61 -1.26
CA GLY A 185 0.35 7.71 -1.63
C GLY A 185 1.21 8.23 -0.50
N GLY A 186 2.48 8.41 -0.80
CA GLY A 186 3.42 9.14 0.03
C GLY A 186 4.50 9.80 -0.82
N VAL A 187 5.21 10.75 -0.24
CA VAL A 187 6.28 11.48 -0.91
C VAL A 187 7.32 11.88 0.11
N THR A 188 8.58 11.92 -0.30
CA THR A 188 9.69 12.41 0.53
C THR A 188 10.43 13.52 -0.23
N LEU A 189 10.52 14.71 0.37
CA LEU A 189 11.21 15.86 -0.19
C LEU A 189 12.54 16.06 0.53
N GLN A 190 13.64 16.10 -0.22
CA GLN A 190 14.99 16.13 0.30
C GLN A 190 15.42 17.52 0.73
N GLU A 191 15.28 18.55 -0.12
CA GLU A 191 15.84 19.88 0.15
C GLU A 191 14.95 21.03 -0.29
N TYR A 192 15.37 22.27 -0.03
CA TYR A 192 14.63 23.45 -0.47
C TYR A 192 14.55 23.49 -2.00
N ASN A 193 13.36 23.80 -2.52
CA ASN A 193 13.01 23.79 -3.94
C ASN A 193 13.08 22.40 -4.60
N ASP A 194 13.12 21.34 -3.79
CA ASP A 194 12.90 19.99 -4.27
C ASP A 194 11.45 19.81 -4.72
N SER A 195 11.27 18.97 -5.75
CA SER A 195 9.97 18.69 -6.36
C SER A 195 9.90 17.21 -6.68
N GLU A 196 8.89 16.53 -6.13
CA GLU A 196 8.68 15.10 -6.34
C GLU A 196 7.19 14.82 -6.55
N ASP A 197 6.92 13.86 -7.43
CA ASP A 197 5.57 13.37 -7.65
C ASP A 197 5.14 12.45 -6.49
N LEU A 198 3.84 12.37 -6.25
CA LEU A 198 3.29 11.50 -5.23
C LEU A 198 3.44 10.04 -5.66
N ASP A 199 4.31 9.30 -4.99
CA ASP A 199 4.37 7.85 -5.14
C ASP A 199 3.03 7.24 -4.72
N SER A 200 2.33 6.68 -5.70
CA SER A 200 0.99 6.15 -5.51
C SER A 200 0.78 4.89 -6.32
N PRO A 201 0.39 3.76 -5.70
CA PRO A 201 0.02 2.59 -6.47
C PRO A 201 -1.32 2.77 -7.21
N ILE A 202 -2.09 3.82 -6.89
CA ILE A 202 -3.39 4.11 -7.52
C ILE A 202 -3.37 5.40 -8.35
N GLU A 203 -2.18 5.83 -8.78
CA GLU A 203 -1.88 7.08 -9.49
C GLU A 203 -2.92 7.42 -10.57
N LYS A 204 -3.20 6.47 -11.47
CA LYS A 204 -4.13 6.64 -12.60
C LYS A 204 -5.58 6.94 -12.20
N THR A 205 -5.93 6.80 -10.92
CA THR A 205 -7.26 7.07 -10.39
C THR A 205 -7.30 8.22 -9.40
N LEU A 206 -6.16 8.85 -9.09
CA LEU A 206 -6.10 9.95 -8.10
C LEU A 206 -7.02 11.10 -8.49
N HIS A 207 -7.05 11.48 -9.77
CA HIS A 207 -7.93 12.54 -10.28
C HIS A 207 -9.43 12.25 -10.09
N SER A 208 -9.83 11.02 -9.76
CA SER A 208 -11.24 10.71 -9.47
C SER A 208 -11.69 11.21 -8.10
N PHE A 209 -10.75 11.32 -7.14
CA PHE A 209 -11.05 11.74 -5.77
C PHE A 209 -11.19 13.25 -5.65
N ARG A 210 -12.04 13.64 -4.69
CA ARG A 210 -12.30 15.05 -4.38
C ARG A 210 -11.39 15.59 -3.29
N TYR A 211 -11.25 14.84 -2.19
CA TYR A 211 -10.55 15.30 -1.01
C TYR A 211 -9.21 14.60 -0.89
N PHE A 212 -8.18 15.37 -0.54
CA PHE A 212 -6.86 14.85 -0.21
C PHE A 212 -6.47 15.34 1.18
N ALA A 213 -6.03 14.43 2.05
CA ALA A 213 -5.53 14.75 3.37
C ALA A 213 -4.02 14.47 3.41
N ILE A 214 -3.26 15.48 3.79
CA ILE A 214 -1.80 15.44 3.85
C ILE A 214 -1.37 15.42 5.30
N VAL A 215 -0.60 14.41 5.68
CA VAL A 215 -0.10 14.22 7.04
C VAL A 215 1.42 14.18 7.00
N SER A 216 2.08 15.04 7.76
CA SER A 216 3.54 14.96 7.92
C SER A 216 3.93 13.79 8.82
N LYS A 217 4.91 13.00 8.39
CA LYS A 217 5.40 11.85 9.14
C LYS A 217 6.24 12.24 10.36
N ASN A 218 6.92 13.39 10.33
CA ASN A 218 7.71 13.89 11.45
C ASN A 218 6.88 14.61 12.54
N GLY A 219 5.56 14.73 12.37
CA GLY A 219 4.64 15.37 13.31
C GLY A 219 4.70 16.90 13.36
N LYS A 220 5.57 17.54 12.56
CA LYS A 220 5.62 18.99 12.41
C LYS A 220 4.40 19.45 11.58
N LYS A 221 3.89 20.64 11.92
CA LYS A 221 2.84 21.29 11.14
C LYS A 221 3.47 22.17 10.07
N TYR A 222 2.93 22.06 8.87
CA TYR A 222 3.33 22.87 7.72
C TYR A 222 2.11 23.62 7.19
N ASN A 223 2.38 24.69 6.47
CA ASN A 223 1.39 25.37 5.66
C ASN A 223 1.43 24.78 4.25
N PHE A 224 0.26 24.61 3.65
CA PHE A 224 0.12 24.06 2.31
C PHE A 224 -0.67 25.02 1.43
N GLU A 225 -0.19 25.19 0.20
CA GLU A 225 -0.91 25.88 -0.86
C GLU A 225 -1.06 24.90 -2.03
N ALA A 226 -2.27 24.73 -2.54
CA ALA A 226 -2.54 23.81 -3.64
C ALA A 226 -3.13 24.55 -4.84
N ARG A 227 -2.59 24.27 -6.03
CA ARG A 227 -3.11 24.84 -7.28
C ARG A 227 -2.82 23.92 -8.46
N LYS A 228 -3.66 24.01 -9.49
CA LYS A 228 -3.41 23.31 -10.74
C LYS A 228 -2.26 23.96 -11.52
N GLN A 229 -1.33 23.16 -12.03
CA GLN A 229 -0.36 23.57 -13.05
C GLN A 229 -0.25 22.51 -14.13
N LYS A 230 -0.35 22.90 -15.40
CA LYS A 230 -0.18 22.02 -16.58
C LYS A 230 -1.03 20.73 -16.67
N GLY A 231 -1.86 20.43 -15.68
CA GLY A 231 -2.63 19.19 -15.61
C GLY A 231 -2.63 18.60 -14.21
N ASP A 232 -1.56 18.87 -13.47
CA ASP A 232 -1.24 18.34 -12.15
C ASP A 232 -1.85 19.17 -11.02
N LEU A 233 -2.08 18.50 -9.89
CA LEU A 233 -2.32 19.15 -8.61
C LEU A 233 -0.97 19.40 -7.93
N VAL A 234 -0.49 20.64 -7.97
CA VAL A 234 0.79 21.01 -7.35
C VAL A 234 0.55 21.53 -5.94
N ILE A 235 1.21 20.92 -4.97
CA ILE A 235 1.12 21.19 -3.54
C ILE A 235 2.44 21.79 -3.06
N PHE A 236 2.39 23.06 -2.66
CA PHE A 236 3.54 23.79 -2.12
C PHE A 236 3.57 23.67 -0.60
N VAL A 237 4.64 23.09 -0.07
CA VAL A 237 4.90 22.93 1.35
C VAL A 237 5.68 24.12 1.88
N ARG A 238 5.21 24.75 2.96
CA ARG A 238 5.82 25.95 3.58
C ARG A 238 5.87 25.81 5.10
N ASN A 239 6.76 26.57 5.74
CA ASN A 239 6.81 26.72 7.20
C ASN A 239 5.51 27.34 7.76
#